data_AF-A0A9E4DU15-F1
#
_entry.id   AF-A0A9E4DU15-F1
#
_cell.length_a   1.000
_cell.length_b   1.000
_cell.length_c   1.000
_cell.angle_alpha   90.00
_cell.angle_beta   90.00
_cell.angle_gamma   90.00
#
_symmetry.space_group_name_H-M   'P 1'
#
loop_
_entity.id
_entity.type
_entity.pdbx_description
1 polymer ?
#
loop_
_entity_poly.entity_id
_entity_poly.type
_entity_poly.pdbx_seq_one_letter_code
_entity_poly.pdbx_strand_id
1 'polypeptide(L)'
;MAAALDEWGCCVIEGAAAAVVMDEIAAELAPYARQSEPGDSDFAGAGTRRTGLVLNRSPAYRRIAMHPSVLAAGNHVLGGAPSWNLSSVGFFELFPGEPKQLLHRDIWKYGVEGIPGEVDLNGIWAVTDFSAENGGTHVIPGSHLWDDGRRPAPDESLPAEMQKGSLLLYTGRTFHGGGSNVSERVRIGLSVQHSAGWLVQTEMLMVECPPAEVADWPDDLIRFIGYQWRGPAVGKYGDHEDPFVLVEQARAARSR
;
A
#
# COMPACT_ATOMS: atom_id res chain seq x y z
N MET A 1 8.94 -15.07 -6.66
CA MET A 1 8.32 -13.72 -6.60
C MET A 1 8.24 -13.09 -7.98
N ALA A 2 9.33 -12.63 -8.60
CA ALA A 2 9.31 -11.97 -9.92
C ALA A 2 8.51 -12.75 -10.99
N ALA A 3 8.86 -14.02 -11.22
CA ALA A 3 8.12 -14.88 -12.16
C ALA A 3 6.62 -15.01 -11.84
N ALA A 4 6.24 -15.00 -10.56
CA ALA A 4 4.84 -15.05 -10.16
C ALA A 4 4.11 -13.73 -10.43
N LEU A 5 4.78 -12.58 -10.27
CA LEU A 5 4.23 -11.29 -10.64
C LEU A 5 4.07 -11.16 -12.17
N ASP A 6 4.99 -11.72 -12.95
CA ASP A 6 4.89 -11.71 -14.41
C ASP A 6 3.76 -12.62 -14.91
N GLU A 7 3.69 -13.85 -14.41
CA GLU A 7 2.74 -14.85 -14.87
C GLU A 7 1.33 -14.65 -14.29
N TRP A 8 1.25 -14.27 -13.01
CA TRP A 8 0.00 -14.26 -12.25
C TRP A 8 -0.40 -12.87 -11.75
N GLY A 9 0.45 -11.85 -11.86
CA GLY A 9 0.13 -10.49 -11.42
C GLY A 9 0.12 -10.34 -9.90
N CYS A 10 0.25 -11.42 -9.14
CA CYS A 10 0.21 -11.43 -7.69
C CYS A 10 1.03 -12.57 -7.09
N CYS A 11 1.45 -12.41 -5.83
CA CYS A 11 2.04 -13.48 -5.03
C CYS A 11 1.91 -13.21 -3.52
N VAL A 12 1.82 -14.28 -2.74
CA VAL A 12 1.92 -14.22 -1.27
C VAL A 12 3.34 -14.59 -0.84
N ILE A 13 3.86 -13.85 0.13
CA ILE A 13 5.13 -14.11 0.80
C ILE A 13 4.80 -14.45 2.25
N GLU A 14 4.84 -15.74 2.56
CA GLU A 14 4.51 -16.25 3.88
C GLU A 14 5.56 -15.82 4.91
N GLY A 15 5.09 -15.38 6.09
CA GLY A 15 5.97 -15.03 7.21
C GLY A 15 7.02 -13.95 6.88
N ALA A 16 6.71 -13.04 5.95
CA ALA A 16 7.61 -12.00 5.50
C ALA A 16 8.11 -11.09 6.65
N ALA A 17 7.25 -10.83 7.64
CA ALA A 17 7.61 -10.16 8.88
C ALA A 17 7.23 -11.01 10.09
N ALA A 18 7.98 -10.85 11.19
CA ALA A 18 7.65 -11.52 12.44
C ALA A 18 6.30 -11.04 12.99
N ALA A 19 5.50 -11.95 13.55
CA ALA A 19 4.19 -11.65 14.13
C ALA A 19 4.22 -10.52 15.17
N VAL A 20 5.29 -10.44 15.97
CA VAL A 20 5.47 -9.37 16.97
C VAL A 20 5.50 -7.96 16.35
N VAL A 21 6.01 -7.82 15.12
CA VAL A 21 6.00 -6.53 14.42
C VAL A 21 4.57 -6.13 14.09
N MET A 22 3.71 -7.07 13.69
CA MET A 22 2.31 -6.81 13.42
C MET A 22 1.54 -6.44 14.69
N ASP A 23 1.85 -7.09 15.81
CA ASP A 23 1.24 -6.76 17.12
C ASP A 23 1.63 -5.35 17.59
N GLU A 24 2.90 -4.95 17.41
CA GLU A 24 3.36 -3.58 17.69
C GLU A 24 2.62 -2.55 16.83
N ILE A 25 2.51 -2.78 15.52
CA ILE A 25 1.80 -1.86 14.61
C ILE A 25 0.32 -1.75 14.99
N ALA A 26 -0.34 -2.87 15.29
CA ALA A 26 -1.74 -2.87 15.71
C ALA A 26 -1.93 -2.06 17.02
N ALA A 27 -1.02 -2.22 17.99
CA ALA A 27 -1.07 -1.49 19.25
C ALA A 27 -0.85 0.02 19.06
N GLU A 28 0.11 0.41 18.22
CA GLU A 28 0.40 1.82 17.90
C GLU A 28 -0.79 2.51 17.20
N LEU A 29 -1.48 1.79 16.31
CA LEU A 29 -2.58 2.34 15.51
C LEU A 29 -3.96 2.28 16.19
N ALA A 30 -4.15 1.37 17.16
CA ALA A 30 -5.45 1.15 17.83
C ALA A 30 -6.09 2.43 18.42
N PRO A 31 -5.37 3.35 19.08
CA PRO A 31 -5.96 4.59 19.60
C PRO A 31 -6.57 5.47 18.51
N TYR A 32 -5.99 5.45 17.31
CA TYR A 32 -6.43 6.24 16.15
C TYR A 32 -7.56 5.52 15.38
N ALA A 33 -7.48 4.19 15.27
CA ALA A 33 -8.52 3.37 14.64
C ALA A 33 -9.86 3.44 15.38
N ARG A 34 -9.83 3.52 16.72
CA ARG A 34 -11.04 3.73 17.53
C ARG A 34 -11.75 5.05 17.27
N GLN A 35 -11.04 6.05 16.76
CA GLN A 35 -11.57 7.37 16.42
C GLN A 35 -11.95 7.48 14.94
N SER A 36 -11.61 6.47 14.13
CA SER A 36 -11.94 6.45 12.70
C SER A 36 -13.40 6.06 12.52
N GLU A 37 -14.13 6.83 11.72
CA GLU A 37 -15.49 6.48 11.34
C GLU A 37 -15.47 5.31 10.34
N PRO A 38 -16.49 4.44 10.33
CA PRO A 38 -16.64 3.44 9.28
C PRO A 38 -16.81 4.08 7.90
N GLY A 39 -16.55 3.32 6.84
CA GLY A 39 -16.70 3.79 5.46
C GLY A 39 -18.13 4.25 5.15
N ASP A 40 -18.24 5.27 4.31
CA ASP A 40 -19.49 5.96 3.97
C ASP A 40 -20.03 5.63 2.56
N SER A 41 -19.40 4.66 1.87
CA SER A 41 -19.75 4.25 0.51
C SER A 41 -19.67 2.74 0.33
N ASP A 42 -20.29 2.21 -0.73
CA ASP A 42 -20.26 0.77 -1.07
C ASP A 42 -18.83 0.25 -1.29
N PHE A 43 -17.92 1.11 -1.73
CA PHE A 43 -16.51 0.78 -1.87
C PHE A 43 -15.77 0.81 -0.53
N ALA A 44 -16.01 1.86 0.26
CA ALA A 44 -15.32 2.05 1.54
C ALA A 44 -15.75 1.02 2.58
N GLY A 45 -17.03 0.65 2.60
CA GLY A 45 -17.62 -0.39 3.44
C GLY A 45 -18.09 0.10 4.81
N ALA A 46 -19.39 -0.05 5.12
CA ALA A 46 -19.98 0.44 6.39
C ALA A 46 -19.49 -0.32 7.65
N GLY A 47 -18.95 -1.53 7.48
CA GLY A 47 -18.26 -2.32 8.49
C GLY A 47 -16.75 -2.35 8.29
N THR A 48 -16.19 -1.40 7.53
CA THR A 48 -14.74 -1.22 7.37
C THR A 48 -14.31 0.09 8.02
N ARG A 49 -13.31 0.06 8.91
CA ARG A 49 -12.62 1.28 9.34
C ARG A 49 -11.28 1.41 8.62
N ARG A 50 -11.00 2.62 8.16
CA ARG A 50 -9.76 2.97 7.47
C ARG A 50 -9.06 4.08 8.23
N THR A 51 -7.83 3.83 8.65
CA THR A 51 -7.02 4.77 9.43
C THR A 51 -5.78 5.14 8.63
N GLY A 52 -5.68 6.41 8.23
CA GLY A 52 -4.53 6.99 7.53
C GLY A 52 -3.43 7.50 8.48
N LEU A 53 -2.47 8.26 7.92
CA LEU A 53 -1.28 8.77 8.63
C LEU A 53 -0.46 7.66 9.31
N VAL A 54 -0.43 6.47 8.70
CA VAL A 54 0.18 5.28 9.30
C VAL A 54 1.67 5.49 9.56
N LEU A 55 2.39 6.14 8.63
CA LEU A 55 3.82 6.45 8.80
C LEU A 55 4.11 7.35 10.01
N ASN A 56 3.29 8.37 10.23
CA ASN A 56 3.42 9.29 11.36
C ASN A 56 3.08 8.61 12.69
N ARG A 57 2.09 7.71 12.67
CA ARG A 57 1.52 7.09 13.87
C ARG A 57 2.24 5.81 14.30
N SER A 58 2.96 5.14 13.40
CA SER A 58 3.58 3.84 13.68
C SER A 58 5.08 3.80 13.32
N PRO A 59 5.97 3.97 14.32
CA PRO A 59 7.39 3.59 14.20
C PRO A 59 7.59 2.15 13.74
N ALA A 60 6.77 1.20 14.21
CA ALA A 60 6.90 -0.20 13.84
C ALA A 60 6.63 -0.42 12.34
N TYR A 61 5.66 0.29 11.76
CA TYR A 61 5.31 0.20 10.34
C TYR A 61 6.45 0.69 9.45
N ARG A 62 7.15 1.76 9.85
CA ARG A 62 8.30 2.30 9.10
C ARG A 62 9.40 1.25 8.87
N ARG A 63 9.53 0.24 9.75
CA ARG A 63 10.49 -0.87 9.59
C ARG A 63 10.12 -1.84 8.46
N ILE A 64 8.84 -1.90 8.05
CA ILE A 64 8.36 -2.80 6.99
C ILE A 64 7.94 -2.07 5.71
N ALA A 65 7.82 -0.73 5.76
CA ALA A 65 7.46 0.10 4.60
C ALA A 65 8.40 -0.10 3.39
N MET A 66 9.68 -0.38 3.67
CA MET A 66 10.73 -0.69 2.68
C MET A 66 11.24 -2.12 2.81
N HIS A 67 10.36 -3.07 3.17
CA HIS A 67 10.76 -4.48 3.33
C HIS A 67 11.47 -5.00 2.07
N PRO A 68 12.54 -5.83 2.16
CA PRO A 68 13.31 -6.28 1.00
C PRO A 68 12.46 -6.89 -0.12
N SER A 69 11.41 -7.63 0.21
CA SER A 69 10.48 -8.17 -0.79
C SER A 69 9.67 -7.10 -1.51
N VAL A 70 9.27 -6.03 -0.80
CA VAL A 70 8.59 -4.87 -1.40
C VAL A 70 9.53 -4.18 -2.38
N LEU A 71 10.77 -3.91 -1.96
CA LEU A 71 11.78 -3.28 -2.81
C LEU A 71 12.12 -4.12 -4.03
N ALA A 72 12.30 -5.42 -3.86
CA ALA A 72 12.59 -6.33 -4.97
C ALA A 72 11.42 -6.44 -5.96
N ALA A 73 10.16 -6.46 -5.47
CA ALA A 73 8.99 -6.46 -6.34
C ALA A 73 8.81 -5.12 -7.06
N GLY A 74 9.00 -4.01 -6.36
CA GLY A 74 8.92 -2.67 -6.95
C GLY A 74 9.97 -2.44 -8.02
N ASN A 75 11.22 -2.86 -7.77
CA ASN A 75 12.27 -2.80 -8.79
C ASN A 75 11.98 -3.67 -10.01
N HIS A 76 11.29 -4.79 -9.84
CA HIS A 76 10.89 -5.67 -10.94
C HIS A 76 9.73 -5.08 -11.76
N VAL A 77 8.66 -4.66 -11.07
CA VAL A 77 7.40 -4.21 -11.71
C VAL A 77 7.48 -2.77 -12.20
N LEU A 78 8.11 -1.87 -11.43
CA LEU A 78 8.15 -0.43 -11.66
C LEU A 78 9.53 0.07 -12.11
N GLY A 79 10.55 -0.80 -12.17
CA GLY A 79 11.93 -0.43 -12.50
C GLY A 79 12.15 0.10 -13.92
N GLY A 80 11.15 -0.01 -14.80
CA GLY A 80 11.16 0.66 -16.10
C GLY A 80 10.97 2.18 -16.03
N ALA A 81 10.44 2.70 -14.91
CA ALA A 81 10.32 4.14 -14.67
C ALA A 81 11.66 4.74 -14.17
N PRO A 82 11.91 6.05 -14.39
CA PRO A 82 13.12 6.71 -13.89
C PRO A 82 13.30 6.60 -12.37
N SER A 83 12.19 6.52 -11.65
CA SER A 83 12.12 6.16 -10.23
C SER A 83 10.73 5.64 -9.91
N TRP A 84 10.56 5.13 -8.69
CA TRP A 84 9.27 4.75 -8.10
C TRP A 84 9.30 5.03 -6.59
N ASN A 85 8.14 5.08 -5.95
CA ASN A 85 8.00 5.56 -4.59
C ASN A 85 6.81 4.92 -3.87
N LEU A 86 6.76 5.06 -2.55
CA LEU A 86 5.56 4.81 -1.77
C LEU A 86 4.46 5.79 -2.18
N SER A 87 3.25 5.31 -2.42
CA SER A 87 2.12 6.10 -2.93
C SER A 87 1.01 6.27 -1.89
N SER A 88 0.76 5.24 -1.09
CA SER A 88 -0.20 5.29 0.02
C SER A 88 0.05 4.13 0.99
N VAL A 89 -0.34 4.34 2.24
CA VAL A 89 -0.36 3.36 3.31
C VAL A 89 -1.63 3.52 4.13
N GLY A 90 -2.20 2.40 4.58
CA GLY A 90 -3.46 2.44 5.30
C GLY A 90 -3.61 1.27 6.25
N PHE A 91 -4.27 1.50 7.37
CA PHE A 91 -4.66 0.46 8.31
C PHE A 91 -6.16 0.20 8.18
N PHE A 92 -6.51 -1.07 8.04
CA PHE A 92 -7.87 -1.50 7.74
C PHE A 92 -8.37 -2.49 8.79
N GLU A 93 -9.53 -2.20 9.37
CA GLU A 93 -10.27 -3.13 10.22
C GLU A 93 -11.54 -3.54 9.49
N LEU A 94 -11.65 -4.82 9.17
CA LEU A 94 -12.80 -5.42 8.54
C LEU A 94 -13.65 -6.14 9.59
N PHE A 95 -14.80 -5.58 9.94
CA PHE A 95 -15.66 -6.10 11.02
C PHE A 95 -16.55 -7.26 10.54
N PRO A 96 -17.04 -8.11 11.47
CA PRO A 96 -18.04 -9.13 11.16
C PRO A 96 -19.25 -8.57 10.41
N GLY A 97 -19.69 -9.29 9.37
CA GLY A 97 -20.82 -8.93 8.52
C GLY A 97 -20.46 -8.05 7.32
N GLU A 98 -19.21 -7.61 7.19
CA GLU A 98 -18.77 -6.78 6.07
C GLU A 98 -18.89 -7.53 4.72
N PRO A 99 -19.55 -6.94 3.70
CA PRO A 99 -19.72 -7.59 2.41
C PRO A 99 -18.42 -7.63 1.58
N LYS A 100 -18.41 -8.51 0.57
CA LYS A 100 -17.33 -8.57 -0.42
C LYS A 100 -17.33 -7.27 -1.24
N GLN A 101 -16.16 -6.64 -1.37
CA GLN A 101 -15.96 -5.47 -2.23
C GLN A 101 -16.15 -5.84 -3.71
N LEU A 102 -16.54 -4.84 -4.51
CA LEU A 102 -16.51 -4.95 -5.96
C LEU A 102 -15.07 -5.20 -6.44
N LEU A 103 -14.91 -6.15 -7.36
CA LEU A 103 -13.62 -6.41 -7.98
C LEU A 103 -13.19 -5.22 -8.83
N HIS A 104 -11.97 -4.74 -8.59
CA HIS A 104 -11.42 -3.57 -9.25
C HIS A 104 -9.93 -3.74 -9.52
N ARG A 105 -9.40 -2.85 -10.36
CA ARG A 105 -7.96 -2.69 -10.59
C ARG A 105 -7.54 -1.36 -9.97
N ASP A 106 -6.49 -1.36 -9.16
CA ASP A 106 -6.02 -0.14 -8.48
C ASP A 106 -5.55 0.93 -9.47
N ILE A 107 -5.11 0.54 -10.68
CA ILE A 107 -4.75 1.50 -11.74
C ILE A 107 -5.92 2.43 -12.15
N TRP A 108 -7.17 2.04 -11.89
CA TRP A 108 -8.34 2.87 -12.18
C TRP A 108 -8.38 4.18 -11.39
N LYS A 109 -7.67 4.26 -10.26
CA LYS A 109 -7.58 5.49 -9.44
C LYS A 109 -7.04 6.69 -10.21
N TYR A 110 -6.28 6.45 -11.28
CA TYR A 110 -5.72 7.52 -12.11
C TYR A 110 -6.71 8.10 -13.11
N GLY A 111 -7.87 7.48 -13.32
CA GLY A 111 -8.91 7.99 -14.24
C GLY A 111 -8.48 8.08 -15.71
N VAL A 112 -7.43 7.36 -16.10
CA VAL A 112 -6.86 7.36 -17.45
C VAL A 112 -6.70 5.94 -17.95
N GLU A 113 -7.18 5.68 -19.17
CA GLU A 113 -7.03 4.41 -19.87
C GLU A 113 -5.71 4.35 -20.67
N GLY A 114 -5.24 3.14 -20.97
CA GLY A 114 -4.11 2.96 -21.89
C GLY A 114 -2.75 3.43 -21.36
N ILE A 115 -2.57 3.56 -20.04
CA ILE A 115 -1.26 3.84 -19.45
C ILE A 115 -0.29 2.72 -19.86
N PRO A 116 0.86 3.00 -20.51
CA PRO A 116 1.79 1.96 -20.93
C PRO A 116 2.52 1.32 -19.73
N GLY A 117 2.60 -0.01 -19.72
CA GLY A 117 3.34 -0.76 -18.71
C GLY A 117 2.76 -0.65 -17.30
N GLU A 118 3.32 -1.39 -16.33
CA GLU A 118 2.91 -1.29 -14.93
C GLU A 118 3.41 0.03 -14.32
N VAL A 119 2.49 0.74 -13.65
CA VAL A 119 2.78 2.04 -13.00
C VAL A 119 2.42 2.04 -11.52
N ASP A 120 1.89 0.92 -11.03
CA ASP A 120 1.39 0.76 -9.67
C ASP A 120 1.68 -0.67 -9.18
N LEU A 121 2.18 -0.78 -7.95
CA LEU A 121 2.41 -2.05 -7.25
C LEU A 121 1.86 -1.93 -5.84
N ASN A 122 0.93 -2.81 -5.51
CA ASN A 122 0.22 -2.76 -4.24
C ASN A 122 0.58 -3.98 -3.40
N GLY A 123 0.42 -3.82 -2.09
CA GLY A 123 0.60 -4.89 -1.14
C GLY A 123 -0.32 -4.78 0.05
N ILE A 124 -0.67 -5.93 0.62
CA ILE A 124 -1.46 -6.05 1.84
C ILE A 124 -0.70 -6.94 2.82
N TRP A 125 -0.33 -6.38 3.97
CA TRP A 125 0.20 -7.13 5.10
C TRP A 125 -0.93 -7.70 5.94
N ALA A 126 -0.77 -8.96 6.35
CA ALA A 126 -1.64 -9.64 7.29
C ALA A 126 -1.28 -9.23 8.74
N VAL A 127 -2.08 -8.35 9.37
CA VAL A 127 -1.91 -8.02 10.80
C VAL A 127 -2.63 -9.03 11.68
N THR A 128 -3.73 -9.60 11.20
CA THR A 128 -4.30 -10.87 11.66
C THR A 128 -4.17 -11.91 10.55
N ASP A 129 -4.43 -13.18 10.84
CA ASP A 129 -4.58 -14.19 9.80
C ASP A 129 -5.71 -13.80 8.84
N PHE A 130 -5.53 -14.11 7.56
CA PHE A 130 -6.52 -13.96 6.51
C PHE A 130 -6.97 -15.35 6.07
N SER A 131 -8.28 -15.54 5.98
CA SER A 131 -8.91 -16.75 5.46
C SER A 131 -10.05 -16.36 4.52
N ALA A 132 -10.58 -17.34 3.78
CA ALA A 132 -11.80 -17.15 2.99
C ALA A 132 -13.00 -16.70 3.84
N GLU A 133 -13.05 -17.13 5.11
CA GLU A 133 -14.16 -16.87 6.03
C GLU A 133 -14.12 -15.47 6.64
N ASN A 134 -12.93 -14.99 7.02
CA ASN A 134 -12.80 -13.76 7.80
C ASN A 134 -12.61 -12.50 6.96
N GLY A 135 -12.74 -12.64 5.65
CA GLY A 135 -12.58 -11.54 4.76
C GLY A 135 -11.60 -11.83 3.67
N GLY A 136 -10.34 -12.23 3.90
CA GLY A 136 -9.30 -12.44 2.85
C GLY A 136 -9.17 -11.35 1.75
N THR A 137 -7.99 -11.03 1.22
CA THR A 137 -7.99 -10.23 -0.03
C THR A 137 -8.27 -11.18 -1.18
N HIS A 138 -9.34 -10.98 -1.95
CA HIS A 138 -9.56 -11.74 -3.17
C HIS A 138 -8.73 -11.18 -4.30
N VAL A 139 -8.11 -12.05 -5.09
CA VAL A 139 -7.36 -11.72 -6.32
C VAL A 139 -7.81 -12.64 -7.45
N ILE A 140 -7.66 -12.20 -8.69
CA ILE A 140 -7.76 -13.06 -9.86
C ILE A 140 -6.37 -13.20 -10.48
N PRO A 141 -5.66 -14.31 -10.22
CA PRO A 141 -4.35 -14.57 -10.82
C PRO A 141 -4.41 -14.52 -12.35
N GLY A 142 -3.44 -13.85 -12.97
CA GLY A 142 -3.32 -13.69 -14.43
C GLY A 142 -4.21 -12.59 -15.02
N SER A 143 -5.05 -11.96 -14.20
CA SER A 143 -5.98 -10.92 -14.69
C SER A 143 -5.33 -9.59 -15.02
N HIS A 144 -4.07 -9.38 -14.64
CA HIS A 144 -3.26 -8.24 -15.07
C HIS A 144 -2.97 -8.24 -16.58
N LEU A 145 -3.07 -9.40 -17.23
CA LEU A 145 -2.88 -9.57 -18.68
C LEU A 145 -4.19 -9.42 -19.48
N TRP A 146 -5.34 -9.29 -18.82
CA TRP A 146 -6.62 -9.19 -19.53
C TRP A 146 -6.80 -7.80 -20.14
N ASP A 147 -7.44 -7.76 -21.31
CA ASP A 147 -7.89 -6.53 -21.94
C ASP A 147 -8.77 -5.69 -21.00
N ASP A 148 -8.66 -4.36 -21.09
CA ASP A 148 -9.37 -3.41 -20.22
C ASP A 148 -10.91 -3.51 -20.31
N GLY A 149 -11.42 -4.00 -21.44
CA GLY A 149 -12.85 -4.23 -21.65
C GLY A 149 -13.39 -5.49 -20.96
N ARG A 150 -12.53 -6.42 -20.55
CA ARG A 150 -12.97 -7.65 -19.89
C ARG A 150 -13.46 -7.35 -18.48
N ARG A 151 -14.54 -8.01 -18.08
CA ARG A 151 -15.10 -7.94 -16.72
C ARG A 151 -14.98 -9.31 -16.04
N PRO A 152 -14.63 -9.35 -14.74
CA PRO A 152 -14.53 -10.60 -14.01
C PRO A 152 -15.91 -11.18 -13.72
N ALA A 153 -16.03 -12.51 -13.74
CA ALA A 153 -17.15 -13.20 -13.11
C ALA A 153 -16.90 -13.34 -11.58
N PRO A 154 -17.95 -13.39 -10.75
CA PRO A 154 -17.82 -13.38 -9.29
C PRO A 154 -17.00 -14.55 -8.69
N ASP A 155 -16.97 -15.68 -9.38
CA ASP A 155 -16.34 -16.95 -9.00
C ASP A 155 -14.89 -17.09 -9.50
N GLU A 156 -14.38 -16.16 -10.30
CA GLU A 156 -13.00 -16.18 -10.79
C GLU A 156 -11.97 -15.74 -9.74
N SER A 157 -12.41 -15.13 -8.63
CA SER A 157 -11.51 -14.59 -7.61
C SER A 157 -11.28 -15.53 -6.44
N LEU A 158 -10.01 -15.72 -6.10
CA LEU A 158 -9.55 -16.60 -5.02
C LEU A 158 -9.15 -15.75 -3.80
N PRO A 159 -9.50 -16.17 -2.57
CA PRO A 159 -9.02 -15.52 -1.37
C PRO A 159 -7.52 -15.80 -1.17
N ALA A 160 -6.74 -14.75 -0.91
CA ALA A 160 -5.37 -14.85 -0.46
C ALA A 160 -5.36 -15.20 1.04
N GLU A 161 -5.41 -16.50 1.33
CA GLU A 161 -5.27 -17.02 2.68
C GLU A 161 -3.82 -16.92 3.12
N MET A 162 -3.57 -16.28 4.26
CA MET A 162 -2.21 -16.03 4.73
C MET A 162 -2.16 -15.81 6.24
N GLN A 163 -1.12 -16.32 6.89
CA GLN A 163 -0.90 -16.15 8.31
C GLN A 163 -0.43 -14.71 8.63
N LYS A 164 -0.68 -14.24 9.85
CA LYS A 164 -0.14 -12.98 10.38
C LYS A 164 1.35 -12.84 10.04
N GLY A 165 1.75 -11.65 9.57
CA GLY A 165 3.11 -11.35 9.15
C GLY A 165 3.40 -11.62 7.68
N SER A 166 2.50 -12.29 6.97
CA SER A 166 2.61 -12.51 5.53
C SER A 166 2.26 -11.26 4.73
N LEU A 167 2.75 -11.20 3.49
CA LEU A 167 2.54 -10.09 2.56
C LEU A 167 1.97 -10.61 1.24
N LEU A 168 0.80 -10.14 0.86
CA LEU A 168 0.31 -10.22 -0.52
C LEU A 168 0.89 -9.05 -1.31
N LEU A 169 1.43 -9.31 -2.50
CA LEU A 169 1.79 -8.29 -3.50
C LEU A 169 1.00 -8.53 -4.78
N TYR A 170 0.57 -7.47 -5.44
CA TYR A 170 -0.14 -7.54 -6.72
C TYR A 170 0.05 -6.27 -7.56
N THR A 171 0.07 -6.41 -8.87
CA THR A 171 0.21 -5.27 -9.80
C THR A 171 -1.08 -4.45 -9.87
N GLY A 172 -0.97 -3.18 -10.28
CA GLY A 172 -2.12 -2.29 -10.42
C GLY A 172 -3.20 -2.76 -11.40
N ARG A 173 -2.87 -3.67 -12.32
CA ARG A 173 -3.82 -4.28 -13.27
C ARG A 173 -4.47 -5.58 -12.77
N THR A 174 -4.03 -6.14 -11.66
CA THR A 174 -4.63 -7.35 -11.13
C THR A 174 -6.01 -7.01 -10.56
N PHE A 175 -7.05 -7.71 -11.01
CA PHE A 175 -8.37 -7.61 -10.40
C PHE A 175 -8.33 -8.18 -8.99
N HIS A 176 -8.80 -7.39 -8.04
CA HIS A 176 -8.81 -7.74 -6.63
C HIS A 176 -9.94 -7.03 -5.88
N GLY A 177 -10.13 -7.39 -4.61
CA GLY A 177 -11.03 -6.72 -3.68
C GLY A 177 -11.06 -7.44 -2.34
N GLY A 178 -11.41 -6.74 -1.26
CA GLY A 178 -11.65 -7.38 0.03
C GLY A 178 -12.81 -8.38 -0.07
N GLY A 179 -12.65 -9.59 0.46
CA GLY A 179 -13.75 -10.53 0.59
C GLY A 179 -14.63 -10.23 1.80
N SER A 180 -15.74 -10.97 1.89
CA SER A 180 -16.72 -10.82 2.95
C SER A 180 -16.23 -11.39 4.28
N ASN A 181 -16.40 -10.65 5.37
CA ASN A 181 -16.12 -11.18 6.70
C ASN A 181 -17.40 -11.82 7.29
N VAL A 182 -17.52 -13.14 7.14
CA VAL A 182 -18.63 -13.92 7.72
C VAL A 182 -18.25 -14.57 9.06
N SER A 183 -17.05 -14.28 9.57
CA SER A 183 -16.56 -14.75 10.87
C SER A 183 -17.02 -13.85 12.03
N GLU A 184 -16.72 -14.26 13.26
CA GLU A 184 -16.98 -13.46 14.48
C GLU A 184 -15.82 -12.53 14.87
N ARG A 185 -14.74 -12.46 14.08
CA ARG A 185 -13.52 -11.72 14.42
C ARG A 185 -13.26 -10.57 13.45
N VAL A 186 -12.68 -9.48 13.97
CA VAL A 186 -12.18 -8.38 13.12
C VAL A 186 -10.92 -8.85 12.40
N ARG A 187 -10.89 -8.70 11.08
CA ARG A 187 -9.70 -8.95 10.24
C ARG A 187 -8.95 -7.65 10.03
N ILE A 188 -7.67 -7.63 10.36
CA ILE A 188 -6.85 -6.41 10.32
C ILE A 188 -5.76 -6.55 9.26
N GLY A 189 -5.66 -5.56 8.37
CA GLY A 189 -4.62 -5.50 7.34
C GLY A 189 -3.96 -4.13 7.26
N LEU A 190 -2.76 -4.09 6.68
CA LEU A 190 -2.11 -2.84 6.28
C LEU A 190 -1.89 -2.82 4.77
N SER A 191 -2.18 -1.71 4.11
CA SER A 191 -1.74 -1.49 2.73
C SER A 191 -0.36 -0.87 2.66
N VAL A 192 0.40 -1.28 1.66
CA VAL A 192 1.63 -0.62 1.20
C VAL A 192 1.55 -0.50 -0.33
N GLN A 193 1.25 0.70 -0.81
CA GLN A 193 1.02 0.97 -2.24
C GLN A 193 2.16 1.79 -2.80
N HIS A 194 2.52 1.56 -4.07
CA HIS A 194 3.64 2.19 -4.73
C HIS A 194 3.28 2.60 -6.14
N SER A 195 3.83 3.71 -6.59
CA SER A 195 3.61 4.19 -7.96
C SER A 195 4.91 4.54 -8.64
N ALA A 196 4.88 4.60 -9.97
CA ALA A 196 5.94 5.22 -10.74
C ALA A 196 6.18 6.66 -10.25
N GLY A 197 7.44 7.09 -10.25
CA GLY A 197 7.90 8.36 -9.68
C GLY A 197 7.29 9.60 -10.32
N TRP A 198 6.89 9.49 -11.58
CA TRP A 198 6.31 10.60 -12.32
C TRP A 198 4.80 10.78 -12.10
N LEU A 199 4.17 9.87 -11.35
CA LEU A 199 2.78 10.00 -10.93
C LEU A 199 2.67 10.76 -9.61
N VAL A 200 1.58 11.51 -9.47
CA VAL A 200 1.17 12.01 -8.15
C VAL A 200 0.87 10.81 -7.24
N GLN A 201 1.28 10.92 -5.98
CA GLN A 201 0.99 9.91 -4.97
C GLN A 201 -0.51 9.90 -4.64
N THR A 202 -1.03 8.72 -4.28
CA THR A 202 -2.43 8.56 -3.90
C THR A 202 -2.71 9.33 -2.59
N GLU A 203 -1.78 9.24 -1.63
CA GLU A 203 -1.75 10.11 -0.45
C GLU A 203 -0.69 11.21 -0.64
N MET A 204 -0.98 12.42 -0.17
CA MET A 204 -0.04 13.54 -0.23
C MET A 204 1.02 13.42 0.88
N LEU A 205 1.86 12.38 0.81
CA LEU A 205 2.77 11.99 1.90
C LEU A 205 3.75 13.09 2.33
N MET A 206 4.18 14.00 1.45
CA MET A 206 5.01 15.15 1.84
C MET A 206 4.25 16.22 2.65
N VAL A 207 2.91 16.25 2.54
CA VAL A 207 2.04 17.10 3.35
C VAL A 207 1.75 16.42 4.69
N GLU A 208 1.49 15.10 4.66
CA GLU A 208 1.24 14.30 5.86
C GLU A 208 2.47 14.17 6.74
N CYS A 209 3.66 14.05 6.14
CA CYS A 209 4.93 13.87 6.83
C CYS A 209 5.86 15.05 6.53
N PRO A 210 5.60 16.27 7.08
CA PRO A 210 6.38 17.46 6.78
C PRO A 210 7.84 17.33 7.23
N PRO A 211 8.77 18.17 6.72
CA PRO A 211 10.21 18.05 6.99
C PRO A 211 10.57 18.01 8.47
N ALA A 212 9.85 18.78 9.28
CA ALA A 212 10.05 18.83 10.72
C ALA A 212 9.66 17.52 11.44
N GLU A 213 8.74 16.71 10.91
CA GLU A 213 8.36 15.43 11.50
C GLU A 213 9.29 14.29 11.07
N VAL A 214 9.75 14.33 9.82
CA VAL A 214 10.58 13.27 9.24
C VAL A 214 12.07 13.45 9.49
N ALA A 215 12.49 14.55 10.11
CA ALA A 215 13.91 14.90 10.28
C ALA A 215 14.76 13.78 10.91
N ASP A 216 14.21 12.94 11.78
CA ASP A 216 14.94 11.83 12.42
C ASP A 216 14.68 10.46 11.78
N TRP A 217 13.97 10.42 10.65
CA TRP A 217 13.70 9.17 9.94
C TRP A 217 14.91 8.77 9.09
N PRO A 218 15.01 7.49 8.70
CA PRO A 218 16.00 7.06 7.72
C PRO A 218 15.89 7.82 6.39
N ASP A 219 17.01 8.27 5.85
CA ASP A 219 17.06 9.09 4.62
C ASP A 219 16.41 8.39 3.42
N ASP A 220 16.58 7.08 3.31
CA ASP A 220 15.99 6.25 2.26
C ASP A 220 14.46 6.25 2.33
N LEU A 221 13.87 6.14 3.54
CA LEU A 221 12.43 6.26 3.74
C LEU A 221 11.92 7.66 3.42
N ILE A 222 12.62 8.70 3.85
CA ILE A 222 12.28 10.10 3.55
C ILE A 222 12.24 10.34 2.03
N ARG A 223 13.24 9.83 1.31
CA ARG A 223 13.25 9.87 -0.17
C ARG A 223 12.09 9.05 -0.74
N PHE A 224 11.84 7.86 -0.20
CA PHE A 224 10.81 6.95 -0.68
C PHE A 224 9.38 7.49 -0.52
N ILE A 225 9.11 8.32 0.49
CA ILE A 225 7.82 9.01 0.66
C ILE A 225 7.72 10.30 -0.16
N GLY A 226 8.85 10.79 -0.72
CA GLY A 226 8.79 11.77 -1.79
C GLY A 226 9.79 12.90 -1.82
N TYR A 227 10.66 13.02 -0.82
CA TYR A 227 11.68 14.06 -0.75
C TYR A 227 12.89 13.73 -1.65
N GLN A 228 12.63 13.60 -2.96
CA GLN A 228 13.66 13.35 -3.98
C GLN A 228 13.18 13.75 -5.37
N TRP A 229 14.13 13.96 -6.29
CA TRP A 229 13.83 14.01 -7.71
C TRP A 229 13.29 12.66 -8.18
N ARG A 230 12.34 12.71 -9.13
CA ARG A 230 11.63 11.53 -9.62
C ARG A 230 11.80 11.27 -11.11
N GLY A 231 12.71 12.00 -11.72
CA GLY A 231 13.07 11.91 -13.13
C GLY A 231 13.88 13.13 -13.56
N PRO A 232 14.24 13.24 -14.85
CA PRO A 232 15.08 14.32 -15.35
C PRO A 232 14.54 15.73 -15.05
N ALA A 233 13.22 15.88 -14.99
CA ALA A 233 12.55 17.15 -14.73
C ALA A 233 11.37 17.06 -13.76
N VAL A 234 11.20 15.95 -13.05
CA VAL A 234 10.02 15.69 -12.20
C VAL A 234 10.43 15.68 -10.72
N GLY A 235 9.61 16.28 -9.86
CA GLY A 235 9.83 16.29 -8.40
C GLY A 235 10.87 17.31 -7.93
N LYS A 236 11.07 18.40 -8.67
CA LYS A 236 11.97 19.51 -8.26
C LYS A 236 11.28 20.42 -7.24
N TYR A 237 12.07 21.03 -6.37
CA TYR A 237 11.64 22.09 -5.45
C TYR A 237 12.39 23.40 -5.75
N GLY A 238 11.73 24.54 -5.56
CA GLY A 238 12.35 25.87 -5.69
C GLY A 238 13.12 26.07 -7.00
N ASP A 239 14.36 26.55 -6.89
CA ASP A 239 15.26 26.86 -8.00
C ASP A 239 15.98 25.60 -8.54
N HIS A 240 15.22 24.55 -8.84
CA HIS A 240 15.73 23.25 -9.31
C HIS A 240 16.55 22.50 -8.25
N GLU A 241 16.07 22.44 -7.03
CA GLU A 241 16.68 21.71 -5.93
C GLU A 241 16.03 20.35 -5.72
N ASP A 242 16.75 19.44 -5.07
CA ASP A 242 16.17 18.21 -4.51
C ASP A 242 15.34 18.59 -3.27
N PRO A 243 14.04 18.22 -3.19
CA PRO A 243 13.20 18.52 -2.04
C PRO A 243 13.78 18.05 -0.69
N PHE A 244 14.73 17.11 -0.70
CA PHE A 244 15.48 16.69 0.49
C PHE A 244 16.17 17.87 1.22
N VAL A 245 16.47 18.97 0.52
CA VAL A 245 17.02 20.20 1.14
C VAL A 245 16.12 20.73 2.27
N LEU A 246 14.80 20.53 2.18
CA LEU A 246 13.85 20.94 3.22
C LEU A 246 14.06 20.15 4.53
N VAL A 247 14.45 18.89 4.41
CA VAL A 247 14.73 18.01 5.55
C VAL A 247 16.06 18.40 6.19
N GLU A 248 17.08 18.71 5.39
CA GLU A 248 18.36 19.22 5.88
C GLU A 248 18.19 20.54 6.64
N GLN A 249 17.36 21.45 6.12
CA GLN A 249 17.02 22.70 6.80
C GLN A 249 16.31 22.44 8.15
N ALA A 250 15.36 21.50 8.20
CA ALA A 250 14.68 21.12 9.43
C ALA A 250 15.64 20.51 10.48
N ARG A 251 16.58 19.66 10.05
CA ARG A 251 17.65 19.11 10.92
C ARG A 251 18.56 20.21 11.47
N ALA A 252 18.95 21.16 10.63
CA ALA A 252 19.79 22.29 11.03
C ALA A 252 19.08 23.21 12.03
N ALA A 253 17.78 23.44 11.87
CA ALA A 253 16.97 24.26 12.78
C ALA A 253 16.84 23.65 14.19
N ARG A 254 16.83 22.33 14.32
CA ARG A 254 16.79 21.61 15.61
C ARG A 254 18.13 21.61 16.36
N SER A 255 19.22 21.88 15.65
CA SER A 255 20.58 21.89 16.20
C SER A 255 21.01 23.26 16.73
N ARG A 256 20.13 24.26 16.63
CA ARG A 256 20.30 25.63 17.13
C ARG A 256 19.49 25.84 18.39
#